data_AF-A0A3A9C094-F1
#
_entry.id   AF-A0A3A9C094-F1
#
_cell.length_a   1.000
_cell.length_b   1.000
_cell.length_c   1.000
_cell.angle_alpha   90.00
_cell.angle_beta   90.00
_cell.angle_gamma   90.00
#
_symmetry.space_group_name_H-M   'P 1'
#
loop_
_entity.id
_entity.type
_entity.pdbx_description
1 polymer ?
#
loop_
_entity_poly.entity_id
_entity_poly.type
_entity_poly.pdbx_seq_one_letter_code
_entity_poly.pdbx_strand_id
1 'polypeptide(L)'
;MEGEHKKGLNVAMIENDLQNCCKSEEQCGQCRGKQCIIGFAKQCIQEFKREPKKEVPGGLSQVPTMDARLFDEVELEVATAHILKECKECKEDHTDDCIINVLRHCYEVGLFGDVQPFEGSVFPYLMQLQKSFPQKADQIAAVYSSIRSDVSVNL
;
A
#
# COMPACT_ATOMS: atom_id res chain seq x y z
N MET A 1 -21.35 -23.86 9.44
CA MET A 1 -20.82 -23.03 10.55
C MET A 1 -19.50 -22.49 10.07
N GLU A 2 -19.48 -21.27 9.56
CA GLU A 2 -18.25 -20.65 9.01
C GLU A 2 -18.10 -19.27 9.66
N GLY A 3 -17.41 -19.26 10.80
CA GLY A 3 -16.81 -18.07 11.33
C GLY A 3 -15.42 -17.92 10.71
N GLU A 4 -15.37 -17.57 9.41
CA GLU A 4 -14.12 -17.13 8.82
C GLU A 4 -13.76 -15.78 9.45
N HIS A 5 -12.67 -15.77 10.21
CA HIS A 5 -12.04 -14.58 10.77
C HIS A 5 -11.68 -13.60 9.64
N LYS A 6 -12.60 -12.72 9.24
CA LYS A 6 -12.29 -11.62 8.33
C LYS A 6 -11.54 -10.55 9.12
N LYS A 7 -10.21 -10.63 9.15
CA LYS A 7 -9.36 -9.47 9.48
C LYS A 7 -9.80 -8.32 8.54
N GLY A 8 -10.32 -7.25 9.15
CA GLY A 8 -10.60 -6.00 8.45
C GLY A 8 -9.30 -5.27 8.13
N LEU A 9 -9.36 -4.32 7.19
CA LEU A 9 -8.22 -3.47 6.86
C LEU A 9 -7.79 -2.67 8.11
N ASN A 10 -6.51 -2.73 8.49
CA ASN A 10 -5.97 -1.93 9.59
C ASN A 10 -5.79 -0.46 9.16
N VAL A 11 -6.89 0.29 9.19
CA VAL A 11 -6.94 1.70 8.76
C VAL A 11 -6.02 2.59 9.57
N ALA A 12 -5.89 2.39 10.88
CA ALA A 12 -5.06 3.25 11.74
C ALA A 12 -3.57 3.17 11.37
N MET A 13 -3.07 1.96 11.09
CA MET A 13 -1.70 1.77 10.60
C MET A 13 -1.48 2.48 9.27
N ILE A 14 -2.41 2.31 8.33
CA ILE A 14 -2.31 2.92 7.00
C ILE A 14 -2.37 4.45 7.09
N GLU A 15 -3.25 5.02 7.93
CA GLU A 15 -3.30 6.48 8.13
C GLU A 15 -1.98 7.03 8.69
N ASN A 16 -1.33 6.28 9.59
CA ASN A 16 -0.01 6.62 10.11
C ASN A 16 1.07 6.56 9.03
N ASP A 17 1.12 5.49 8.25
CA ASP A 17 2.06 5.33 7.13
C ASP A 17 1.93 6.48 6.12
N LEU A 18 0.69 6.81 5.73
CA LEU A 18 0.39 7.92 4.84
C LEU A 18 0.80 9.28 5.42
N GLN A 19 0.73 9.43 6.74
CA GLN A 19 1.19 10.64 7.40
C GLN A 19 2.71 10.75 7.38
N ASN A 20 3.43 9.65 7.65
CA ASN A 20 4.90 9.65 7.61
C ASN A 20 5.45 9.83 6.20
N CYS A 21 4.83 9.22 5.19
CA CYS A 21 5.21 9.41 3.79
C CYS A 21 5.03 10.87 3.32
N CYS A 22 4.16 11.64 3.99
CA CYS A 22 3.84 13.01 3.60
C CYS A 22 4.85 14.01 4.20
N LYS A 23 5.75 14.57 3.39
CA LYS A 23 6.76 15.57 3.80
C LYS A 23 6.21 16.95 4.20
N SER A 24 4.90 17.07 4.38
CA SER A 24 4.18 18.32 4.71
C SER A 24 4.34 19.44 3.68
N GLU A 25 3.67 20.57 3.93
CA GLU A 25 3.80 21.76 3.09
C GLU A 25 5.17 22.44 3.21
N GLU A 26 5.91 22.17 4.29
CA GLU A 26 7.27 22.71 4.45
C GLU A 26 8.19 22.29 3.30
N GLN A 27 8.13 21.01 2.90
CA GLN A 27 8.90 20.50 1.77
C GLN A 27 8.17 20.67 0.43
N CYS A 28 6.83 20.57 0.42
CA CYS A 28 6.05 20.61 -0.82
C CYS A 28 5.74 22.04 -1.32
N GLY A 29 5.90 23.06 -0.47
CA GLY A 29 5.45 24.44 -0.68
C GLY A 29 3.94 24.61 -0.53
N GLN A 30 3.14 23.81 -1.25
CA GLN A 30 1.68 23.83 -1.18
C GLN A 30 1.11 22.41 -1.34
N CYS A 31 0.19 22.03 -0.46
CA CYS A 31 -0.53 20.77 -0.61
C CYS A 31 -1.42 20.80 -1.86
N ARG A 32 -1.30 19.78 -2.71
CA ARG A 32 -2.14 19.61 -3.92
C ARG A 32 -3.26 18.58 -3.76
N GLY A 33 -3.53 18.15 -2.53
CA GLY A 33 -4.56 17.15 -2.22
C GLY A 33 -4.42 15.91 -3.09
N LYS A 34 -5.50 15.49 -3.75
CA LYS A 34 -5.58 14.28 -4.59
C LYS A 34 -4.69 14.26 -5.85
N GLN A 35 -4.05 15.38 -6.20
CA GLN A 35 -3.04 15.39 -7.27
C GLN A 35 -1.64 14.96 -6.77
N CYS A 36 -1.49 14.72 -5.47
CA CYS A 36 -0.34 14.08 -4.86
C CYS A 36 -0.65 12.60 -4.68
N ILE A 37 0.29 11.69 -4.96
CA ILE A 37 0.07 10.23 -4.80
C ILE A 37 -0.33 9.87 -3.35
N ILE A 38 0.33 10.45 -2.35
CA ILE A 38 -0.02 10.27 -0.94
C ILE A 38 -1.35 10.95 -0.60
N GLY A 39 -1.65 12.09 -1.22
CA GLY A 39 -2.93 12.79 -1.03
C GLY A 39 -4.12 12.02 -1.60
N PHE A 40 -3.95 11.37 -2.75
CA PHE A 40 -4.94 10.47 -3.35
C PHE A 40 -5.17 9.25 -2.45
N ALA A 41 -4.10 8.60 -2.00
CA ALA A 41 -4.20 7.47 -1.06
C ALA A 41 -4.92 7.85 0.25
N LYS A 42 -4.64 9.04 0.81
CA LYS A 42 -5.38 9.60 1.95
C LYS A 42 -6.86 9.75 1.65
N GLN A 43 -7.23 10.24 0.47
CA GLN A 43 -8.63 10.35 0.06
C GLN A 43 -9.31 8.97 -0.01
N CYS A 44 -8.68 7.96 -0.61
CA CYS A 44 -9.23 6.61 -0.69
C CYS A 44 -9.53 6.04 0.71
N ILE A 45 -8.63 6.26 1.69
CA ILE A 45 -8.86 5.84 3.07
C ILE A 45 -10.00 6.61 3.74
N GLN A 46 -10.12 7.93 3.53
CA GLN A 46 -11.25 8.69 4.08
C GLN A 46 -12.59 8.22 3.50
N GLU A 47 -12.63 7.89 2.21
CA GLU A 47 -13.81 7.34 1.56
C GLU A 47 -14.14 5.94 2.09
N PHE A 48 -13.14 5.07 2.26
CA PHE A 48 -13.31 3.76 2.88
C PHE A 48 -13.85 3.86 4.31
N LYS A 49 -13.39 4.82 5.12
CA LYS A 49 -13.90 5.05 6.48
C LYS A 49 -15.38 5.48 6.48
N ARG A 50 -15.78 6.26 5.49
CA ARG A 50 -17.18 6.73 5.34
C ARG A 50 -18.09 5.60 4.84
N GLU A 51 -17.62 4.83 3.86
CA GLU A 51 -18.38 3.75 3.23
C GLU A 51 -17.42 2.58 2.92
N PRO A 52 -17.28 1.61 3.84
CA PRO A 52 -16.32 0.52 3.67
C PRO A 52 -16.64 -0.36 2.47
N LYS A 53 -15.84 -0.22 1.41
CA LYS A 53 -15.92 -1.01 0.17
C LYS A 53 -14.56 -1.63 -0.13
N LYS A 54 -14.56 -2.86 -0.63
CA LYS A 54 -13.32 -3.54 -1.07
C LYS A 54 -12.68 -2.81 -2.25
N GLU A 55 -13.50 -2.22 -3.11
CA GLU A 55 -13.08 -1.64 -4.38
C GLU A 55 -13.22 -0.11 -4.36
N VAL A 56 -12.23 0.55 -4.96
CA VAL A 56 -12.24 1.97 -5.31
C VAL A 56 -12.62 2.05 -6.79
N PRO A 57 -13.79 2.60 -7.16
CA PRO A 57 -14.23 2.63 -8.55
C PRO A 57 -13.20 3.32 -9.47
N GLY A 58 -12.65 2.59 -10.45
CA GLY A 58 -11.61 3.11 -11.34
C GLY A 58 -10.30 3.46 -10.61
N GLY A 59 -10.02 2.79 -9.49
CA GLY A 59 -8.95 3.10 -8.55
C GLY A 59 -7.58 3.18 -9.21
N LEU A 60 -7.16 2.16 -9.96
CA LEU A 60 -5.84 2.17 -10.63
C LEU A 60 -5.74 3.32 -11.64
N SER A 61 -6.80 3.54 -12.43
CA SER A 61 -6.81 4.61 -13.45
C SER A 61 -6.73 6.03 -12.88
N GLN A 62 -6.97 6.19 -11.59
CA GLN A 62 -6.93 7.47 -10.89
C GLN A 62 -5.61 7.73 -10.14
N VAL A 63 -4.70 6.75 -10.08
CA VAL A 63 -3.40 6.93 -9.43
C VAL A 63 -2.60 8.02 -10.17
N PRO A 64 -2.11 9.08 -9.47
CA PRO A 64 -1.34 10.16 -10.10
C PRO A 64 0.09 9.73 -10.49
N THR A 65 0.24 8.92 -11.54
CA THR A 65 1.55 8.37 -11.98
C THR A 65 2.56 9.41 -12.44
N MET A 66 2.10 10.63 -12.80
CA MET A 66 2.97 11.74 -13.22
C MET A 66 3.44 12.63 -12.06
N ASP A 67 3.24 12.23 -10.81
CA ASP A 67 3.68 13.00 -9.64
C ASP A 67 5.19 12.87 -9.41
N ALA A 68 5.97 13.80 -9.97
CA ALA A 68 7.44 13.82 -9.87
C ALA A 68 7.99 14.25 -8.49
N ARG A 69 7.20 14.12 -7.42
CA ARG A 69 7.64 14.49 -6.06
C ARG A 69 8.57 13.44 -5.47
N LEU A 70 9.57 13.91 -4.73
CA LEU A 70 10.49 13.06 -3.99
C LEU A 70 9.95 12.79 -2.59
N PHE A 71 9.59 11.55 -2.32
CA PHE A 71 9.15 11.06 -1.01
C PHE A 71 10.33 10.52 -0.20
N ASP A 72 10.08 10.09 1.03
CA ASP A 72 11.09 9.37 1.82
C ASP A 72 11.01 7.89 1.45
N GLU A 73 12.10 7.34 0.92
CA GLU A 73 12.12 5.94 0.46
C GLU A 73 11.89 4.96 1.61
N VAL A 74 12.43 5.24 2.81
CA VAL A 74 12.31 4.34 3.97
C VAL A 74 10.86 4.28 4.44
N GLU A 75 10.18 5.42 4.52
CA GLU A 75 8.76 5.46 4.90
C GLU A 75 7.88 4.75 3.86
N LEU A 76 8.21 4.87 2.56
CA LEU A 76 7.51 4.15 1.50
C LEU A 76 7.76 2.64 1.52
N GLU A 77 8.98 2.20 1.83
CA GLU A 77 9.30 0.77 2.00
C GLU A 77 8.52 0.16 3.17
N VAL A 78 8.46 0.87 4.30
CA VAL A 78 7.66 0.47 5.48
C VAL A 78 6.18 0.40 5.13
N ALA A 79 5.62 1.46 4.50
CA ALA A 79 4.23 1.50 4.09
C ALA A 79 3.87 0.39 3.08
N THR A 80 4.79 0.08 2.16
CA THR A 80 4.64 -1.02 1.20
C THR A 80 4.60 -2.37 1.92
N ALA A 81 5.47 -2.61 2.91
CA ALA A 81 5.44 -3.83 3.70
C ALA A 81 4.15 -3.97 4.52
N HIS A 82 3.69 -2.88 5.15
CA HIS A 82 2.43 -2.83 5.89
C HIS A 82 1.22 -3.14 5.00
N ILE A 83 1.09 -2.52 3.82
CA ILE A 83 -0.05 -2.77 2.95
C ILE A 83 -0.06 -4.19 2.37
N LEU A 84 1.11 -4.78 2.11
CA LEU A 84 1.22 -6.18 1.68
C LEU A 84 0.68 -7.14 2.76
N LYS A 85 0.84 -6.84 4.05
CA LYS A 85 0.27 -7.65 5.15
C LYS A 85 -1.24 -7.59 5.26
N GLU A 86 -1.86 -6.56 4.67
CA GLU A 86 -3.31 -6.44 4.61
C GLU A 86 -3.89 -7.17 3.40
N CYS A 87 -3.05 -7.55 2.43
CA CYS A 87 -3.46 -8.38 1.30
C CYS A 87 -3.98 -9.75 1.76
N LYS A 88 -5.09 -10.19 1.15
CA LYS A 88 -5.75 -11.46 1.48
C LYS A 88 -5.32 -12.63 0.59
N GLU A 89 -4.24 -12.46 -0.18
CA GLU A 89 -3.74 -13.49 -1.09
C GLU A 89 -4.82 -13.95 -2.10
N CYS A 90 -5.50 -12.98 -2.74
CA CYS A 90 -6.65 -13.24 -3.63
C CYS A 90 -6.29 -14.06 -4.88
N LYS A 91 -5.00 -14.14 -5.25
CA LYS A 91 -4.51 -14.89 -6.43
C LYS A 91 -5.32 -14.54 -7.69
N GLU A 92 -5.96 -15.53 -8.31
CA GLU A 92 -6.75 -15.39 -9.55
C GLU A 92 -7.97 -14.46 -9.40
N ASP A 93 -8.50 -14.30 -8.17
CA ASP A 93 -9.62 -13.39 -7.86
C ASP A 93 -9.16 -11.94 -7.58
N HIS A 94 -7.89 -11.63 -7.87
CA HIS A 94 -7.34 -10.30 -7.66
C HIS A 94 -7.94 -9.27 -8.63
N THR A 95 -8.17 -8.06 -8.12
CA THR A 95 -8.70 -6.94 -8.91
C THR A 95 -7.85 -5.71 -8.72
N ASP A 96 -7.62 -4.98 -9.80
CA ASP A 96 -6.77 -3.78 -9.78
C ASP A 96 -7.34 -2.66 -8.91
N ASP A 97 -8.67 -2.61 -8.82
CA ASP A 97 -9.43 -1.61 -8.09
C ASP A 97 -9.59 -1.94 -6.59
N CYS A 98 -9.06 -3.06 -6.11
CA CYS A 98 -9.02 -3.37 -4.68
C CYS A 98 -8.30 -2.24 -3.91
N ILE A 99 -8.87 -1.75 -2.80
CA ILE A 99 -8.31 -0.65 -2.00
C ILE A 99 -6.86 -0.91 -1.59
N ILE A 100 -6.52 -2.15 -1.21
CA ILE A 100 -5.15 -2.55 -0.86
C ILE A 100 -4.21 -2.37 -2.06
N ASN A 101 -4.67 -2.75 -3.25
CA ASN A 101 -3.92 -2.67 -4.49
C ASN A 101 -3.71 -1.22 -4.91
N VAL A 102 -4.76 -0.40 -4.84
CA VAL A 102 -4.71 1.05 -5.16
C VAL A 102 -3.72 1.77 -4.25
N LEU A 103 -3.73 1.48 -2.94
CA LEU A 103 -2.78 2.05 -1.99
C LEU A 103 -1.35 1.57 -2.27
N ARG A 104 -1.16 0.28 -2.58
CA ARG A 104 0.14 -0.25 -2.97
C ARG A 104 0.69 0.46 -4.22
N HIS A 105 -0.14 0.67 -5.25
CA HIS A 105 0.25 1.43 -6.44
C HIS A 105 0.68 2.86 -6.12
N CYS A 106 0.04 3.53 -5.15
CA CYS A 106 0.46 4.85 -4.72
C CYS A 106 1.86 4.84 -4.10
N TYR A 107 2.19 3.82 -3.30
CA TYR A 107 3.53 3.68 -2.72
C TYR A 107 4.57 3.29 -3.78
N GLU A 108 4.22 2.39 -4.71
CA GLU A 108 5.09 1.96 -5.80
C GLU A 108 5.47 3.10 -6.74
N VAL A 109 4.52 3.94 -7.14
CA VAL A 109 4.83 5.13 -7.95
C VAL A 109 5.81 6.04 -7.21
N GLY A 110 5.62 6.22 -5.91
CA GLY A 110 6.53 7.03 -5.09
C GLY A 110 7.93 6.42 -4.92
N LEU A 111 8.04 5.09 -4.89
CA LEU A 111 9.27 4.36 -4.56
C LEU A 111 10.07 3.91 -5.78
N PHE A 112 9.37 3.47 -6.84
CA PHE A 112 9.94 2.90 -8.05
C PHE A 112 9.74 3.78 -9.29
N GLY A 113 8.90 4.82 -9.18
CA GLY A 113 8.52 5.68 -10.31
C GLY A 113 7.47 5.07 -11.24
N ASP A 114 7.00 3.85 -10.98
CA ASP A 114 5.97 3.16 -11.76
C ASP A 114 5.29 2.05 -10.93
N VAL A 115 4.09 1.66 -11.35
CA VAL A 115 3.36 0.52 -10.77
C VAL A 115 4.04 -0.80 -11.09
N GLN A 116 3.98 -1.74 -10.15
CA GLN A 116 4.62 -3.04 -10.26
C GLN A 116 3.57 -4.14 -10.42
N PRO A 117 3.75 -5.10 -11.36
CA PRO A 117 2.83 -6.23 -11.52
C PRO A 117 2.59 -6.99 -10.21
N PHE A 118 1.32 -7.26 -9.92
CA PHE A 118 0.90 -8.00 -8.73
C PHE A 118 -0.32 -8.86 -9.01
N GLU A 119 -0.15 -10.17 -8.95
CA GLU A 119 -1.19 -11.17 -9.26
C GLU A 119 -1.84 -11.72 -7.98
N GLY A 120 -2.07 -10.85 -7.00
CA GLY A 120 -2.77 -11.24 -5.79
C GLY A 120 -1.95 -12.06 -4.78
N SER A 121 -0.62 -12.17 -4.95
CA SER A 121 0.24 -12.89 -4.00
C SER A 121 1.54 -12.17 -3.64
N VAL A 122 1.83 -12.10 -2.33
CA VAL A 122 2.95 -11.28 -1.79
C VAL A 122 4.32 -11.90 -2.09
N PHE A 123 4.48 -13.20 -1.93
CA PHE A 123 5.80 -13.83 -2.10
C PHE A 123 6.33 -13.73 -3.54
N PRO A 124 5.56 -14.09 -4.59
CA PRO A 124 5.97 -13.87 -5.98
C PRO A 124 6.27 -12.41 -6.29
N TYR A 125 5.48 -11.48 -5.74
CA TYR A 125 5.71 -10.05 -5.87
C TYR A 125 7.08 -9.62 -5.30
N LEU A 126 7.41 -10.03 -4.07
CA LEU A 126 8.72 -9.73 -3.47
C LEU A 126 9.88 -10.34 -4.28
N MET A 127 9.72 -11.55 -4.81
CA MET A 127 10.72 -12.16 -5.69
C MET A 127 10.90 -11.39 -7.01
N GLN A 128 9.83 -10.83 -7.56
CA GLN A 128 9.90 -9.97 -8.74
C GLN A 128 10.64 -8.66 -8.41
N LEU A 129 10.28 -7.99 -7.31
CA LEU A 129 10.98 -6.80 -6.87
C LEU A 129 12.47 -7.07 -6.65
N GLN A 130 12.85 -8.23 -6.11
CA GLN A 130 14.25 -8.60 -5.89
C GLN A 130 15.08 -8.56 -7.19
N LYS A 131 14.46 -8.89 -8.33
CA LYS A 131 15.15 -8.90 -9.64
C LYS A 131 15.43 -7.49 -10.16
N SER A 132 14.52 -6.55 -9.92
CA SER A 132 14.58 -5.19 -10.49
C SER A 132 15.12 -4.16 -9.50
N PHE A 133 14.84 -4.33 -8.20
CA PHE A 133 15.10 -3.38 -7.11
C PHE A 133 15.60 -4.10 -5.84
N PRO A 134 16.72 -4.84 -5.90
CA PRO A 134 17.14 -5.75 -4.82
C PRO A 134 17.26 -5.07 -3.45
N GLN A 135 17.82 -3.86 -3.37
CA GLN A 135 17.98 -3.15 -2.10
C GLN A 135 16.62 -2.80 -1.46
N LYS A 136 15.70 -2.23 -2.26
CA LYS A 136 14.36 -1.85 -1.80
C LYS A 136 13.54 -3.09 -1.42
N ALA A 137 13.67 -4.15 -2.22
CA ALA A 137 13.02 -5.43 -1.97
C ALA A 137 13.48 -6.08 -0.66
N ASP A 138 14.80 -6.05 -0.37
CA ASP A 138 15.36 -6.53 0.89
C ASP A 138 14.78 -5.76 2.09
N GLN A 139 14.67 -4.43 2.00
CA GLN A 139 14.09 -3.60 3.08
C GLN A 139 12.61 -3.91 3.29
N ILE A 140 11.81 -3.94 2.21
CA ILE A 140 10.38 -4.28 2.27
C ILE A 140 10.20 -5.67 2.88
N ALA A 141 10.98 -6.67 2.45
CA ALA A 141 10.91 -8.03 2.94
C ALA A 141 11.31 -8.15 4.43
N ALA A 142 12.31 -7.39 4.86
CA ALA A 142 12.73 -7.34 6.26
C ALA A 142 11.63 -6.77 7.16
N VAL A 143 11.04 -5.63 6.78
CA VAL A 143 9.91 -5.04 7.52
C VAL A 143 8.73 -6.01 7.49
N TYR A 144 8.35 -6.54 6.33
CA TYR A 144 7.26 -7.50 6.17
C TYR A 144 7.40 -8.71 7.09
N SER A 145 8.62 -9.27 7.21
CA SER A 145 8.89 -10.44 8.05
C SER A 145 8.90 -10.13 9.54
N SER A 146 9.20 -8.88 9.92
CA SER A 146 9.21 -8.44 11.32
C SER A 146 7.83 -8.14 11.89
N ILE A 147 6.84 -7.85 11.02
CA ILE A 147 5.44 -7.67 11.42
C ILE A 147 4.92 -9.02 11.91
N ARG A 148 4.77 -9.14 13.23
CA ARG A 148 4.10 -10.29 13.82
C ARG A 148 2.67 -10.34 13.30
N SER A 149 2.35 -11.37 12.54
CA SER A 149 0.97 -11.81 12.45
C SER A 149 0.56 -12.26 13.84
N ASP A 150 -0.52 -11.70 14.38
CA ASP A 150 -1.21 -12.26 15.55
C ASP A 150 -1.71 -13.66 15.18
N VAL A 151 -0.80 -14.64 15.24
CA VAL A 151 -1.14 -16.04 15.28
C VAL A 151 -1.42 -16.30 16.74
N SER A 152 -2.69 -16.48 17.09
CA SER A 152 -3.07 -17.15 18.32
C SER A 152 -2.39 -18.52 18.30
N VAL A 153 -1.21 -18.61 18.92
CA VAL A 153 -0.60 -19.88 19.25
C VAL A 153 -1.41 -20.46 20.39
N ASN A 154 -2.47 -21.19 20.05
CA ASN A 154 -3.09 -22.12 20.99
C ASN A 154 -2.15 -23.32 21.10
N LEU A 155 -1.29 -23.32 22.12
CA LEU A 155 -0.75 -24.55 22.72
C LEU A 155 -1.79 -25.10 23.70
#